data_AF-I7A800-F1
#
_entry.id   AF-I7A800-F1
#
_cell.length_a   1.000
_cell.length_b   1.000
_cell.length_c   1.000
_cell.angle_alpha   90.00
_cell.angle_beta   90.00
_cell.angle_gamma   90.00
#
_symmetry.space_group_name_H-M   'P 1'
#
loop_
_entity.id
_entity.type
_entity.pdbx_description
1 polymer ?
#
loop_
_entity_poly.entity_id
_entity_poly.type
_entity_poly.pdbx_seq_one_letter_code
_entity_poly.pdbx_strand_id
1 'polypeptide(L)' 'MKSYKDGVAKWAIVDTASNKVLNSNLEWEPEPPLKQRDESFLIRTRFDFESAVALYKQYKMFAVETSEAV' A
#
# COMPACT_ATOMS: atom_id res chain seq x y z
N MET A 1 4.19 -10.34 -0.77
CA MET A 1 2.93 -11.08 -0.52
C MET A 1 2.63 -11.05 0.98
N LYS A 2 1.43 -10.64 1.41
CA LYS A 2 1.07 -10.48 2.83
C LYS A 2 -0.09 -11.38 3.31
N SER A 3 -0.98 -11.83 2.41
CA SER A 3 -2.07 -12.73 2.78
C SER A 3 -2.34 -13.76 1.69
N TYR A 4 -2.55 -15.02 2.11
CA TYR A 4 -3.08 -16.13 1.32
C TYR A 4 -4.33 -16.65 2.05
N LYS A 5 -5.40 -15.86 2.02
CA LYS A 5 -6.70 -16.29 2.54
C LYS A 5 -7.55 -16.65 1.32
N ASP A 6 -8.20 -17.81 1.36
CA ASP A 6 -9.07 -18.31 0.28
C ASP A 6 -8.38 -18.48 -1.09
N GLY A 7 -7.07 -18.77 -1.10
CA GLY A 7 -6.30 -19.00 -2.33
C GLY A 7 -5.91 -17.73 -3.10
N VAL A 8 -6.33 -16.55 -2.64
CA VAL A 8 -6.02 -15.28 -3.30
C VAL A 8 -4.80 -14.63 -2.65
N ALA A 9 -3.70 -14.57 -3.39
CA ALA A 9 -2.49 -13.88 -2.98
C ALA A 9 -2.71 -12.36 -3.04
N LYS A 10 -2.54 -11.68 -1.89
CA LYS A 10 -2.53 -10.22 -1.85
C LYS A 10 -1.15 -9.64 -1.54
N TRP A 11 -0.90 -8.48 -2.12
CA TRP A 11 0.34 -7.72 -2.07
C TRP A 11 0.10 -6.36 -1.42
N ALA A 12 1.14 -5.87 -0.77
CA ALA A 12 1.16 -4.55 -0.16
C ALA A 12 2.47 -3.88 -0.55
N ILE A 13 2.41 -2.58 -0.79
CA ILE A 13 3.60 -1.76 -0.99
C ILE A 13 3.98 -1.22 0.39
N VAL A 14 5.21 -1.48 0.81
CA VAL A 14 5.68 -1.16 2.17
C VAL A 14 6.89 -0.27 2.05
N ASP A 15 6.90 0.83 2.81
CA ASP A 15 8.13 1.55 3.13
C ASP A 15 8.76 0.90 4.38
N THR A 16 9.90 0.25 4.18
CA THR A 16 10.61 -0.46 5.24
C THR A 16 11.31 0.48 6.22
N ALA A 17 11.57 1.74 5.85
CA ALA A 17 12.19 2.71 6.75
C ALA A 17 11.19 3.24 7.78
N SER A 18 9.96 3.55 7.35
CA SER A 18 8.92 4.11 8.21
C SER A 18 7.87 3.10 8.68
N ASN A 19 7.94 1.85 8.22
CA ASN A 19 6.96 0.79 8.46
C ASN A 19 5.53 1.21 8.10
N LYS A 20 5.39 1.91 6.97
CA LYS A 20 4.10 2.36 6.41
C LYS A 20 3.73 1.53 5.20
N VAL A 21 2.44 1.48 4.93
CA VAL A 21 1.88 0.86 3.72
C VAL A 21 1.26 1.93 2.84
N LEU A 22 1.44 1.78 1.53
CA LEU A 22 0.77 2.65 0.56
C LEU A 22 -0.68 2.22 0.42
N ASN A 23 -1.60 3.17 0.53
CA ASN A 23 -3.02 2.94 0.35
C ASN A 23 -3.51 3.32 -1.06
N SER A 24 -4.77 3.01 -1.37
CA SER A 24 -5.41 3.31 -2.65
C SER A 24 -5.51 4.81 -2.98
N ASN A 25 -5.31 5.70 -2.01
CA ASN A 25 -5.30 7.15 -2.18
C ASN A 25 -3.88 7.69 -2.46
N LEU A 26 -2.89 6.81 -2.66
CA LEU A 26 -1.47 7.16 -2.81
C LEU A 26 -0.85 7.79 -1.55
N GLU A 27 -1.42 7.53 -0.38
CA GLU A 27 -0.92 8.03 0.90
C GLU A 27 -0.26 6.91 1.69
N TRP A 28 0.75 7.28 2.48
CA TRP A 28 1.44 6.37 3.40
C TRP A 28 0.74 6.34 4.75
N GLU A 29 0.08 5.23 5.07
CA GLU A 29 -0.55 5.02 6.37
C GLU A 29 0.23 4.02 7.24
N PRO A 30 0.23 4.16 8.58
CA PRO A 30 0.86 3.20 9.48
C PRO A 30 0.26 1.79 9.30
N GLU A 31 1.10 0.75 9.28
CA GLU A 31 0.60 -0.63 9.27
C GLU A 31 0.24 -1.06 10.72
N PRO A 32 -1.05 -1.15 11.10
CA PRO A 32 -1.42 -1.50 12.47
C PRO A 32 -1.10 -2.97 12.77
N PRO A 33 -1.04 -3.34 14.06
CA PRO A 33 -0.91 -4.74 14.48
C PRO A 33 -1.98 -5.62 13.85
N LEU A 34 -1.65 -6.90 13.60
CA LEU A 34 -2.55 -7.85 12.93
C LEU A 34 -3.97 -7.90 13.50
N LYS A 35 -4.10 -7.79 14.83
CA LYS A 35 -5.38 -7.84 15.55
C LYS A 35 -6.27 -6.59 15.35
N GLN A 36 -5.69 -5.50 14.85
CA GLN A 36 -6.36 -4.20 14.69
C GLN A 36 -6.63 -3.86 13.21
N ARG A 37 -6.33 -4.79 12.29
CA ARG A 37 -6.58 -4.61 10.86
C ARG A 37 -8.03 -4.94 10.56
N ASP A 38 -8.84 -3.90 10.38
CA ASP A 38 -10.20 -4.04 9.90
C ASP A 38 -10.23 -4.35 8.39
N GLU A 39 -11.41 -4.73 7.91
CA GLU A 39 -11.61 -5.05 6.50
C GLU A 39 -11.34 -3.83 5.60
N SER A 40 -11.73 -2.64 6.04
CA SER A 40 -11.48 -1.38 5.34
C SER A 40 -9.99 -1.12 5.09
N PHE A 41 -9.14 -1.40 6.08
CA PHE A 41 -7.68 -1.29 5.96
C PHE A 41 -7.14 -2.33 4.99
N LEU A 42 -7.62 -3.57 5.05
CA LEU A 42 -7.20 -4.60 4.14
C LEU A 42 -7.59 -4.28 2.69
N ILE A 43 -8.80 -3.79 2.45
CA ILE A 43 -9.28 -3.42 1.10
C ILE A 43 -8.40 -2.32 0.50
N ARG A 44 -8.09 -1.27 1.27
CA ARG A 44 -7.33 -0.12 0.74
C ARG A 44 -5.82 -0.31 0.70
N THR A 45 -5.27 -1.38 1.27
CA THR A 45 -3.80 -1.62 1.34
C THR A 45 -3.34 -2.99 0.83
N ARG A 46 -4.27 -3.85 0.40
CA ARG A 46 -3.97 -5.21 -0.07
C ARG A 46 -4.59 -5.46 -1.44
N PHE A 47 -3.73 -5.50 -2.44
CA PHE A 47 -4.10 -5.59 -3.85
C PHE A 47 -3.63 -6.92 -4.46
N ASP A 48 -4.17 -7.29 -5.61
CA ASP A 48 -3.49 -8.26 -6.46
C ASP A 48 -2.14 -7.69 -6.97
N PHE A 49 -1.34 -8.53 -7.61
CA PHE A 49 0.00 -8.12 -8.05
C PHE A 49 -0.03 -7.00 -9.09
N GLU A 50 -0.93 -7.07 -10.06
CA GLU A 50 -1.00 -6.11 -11.17
C GLU A 50 -1.44 -4.74 -10.66
N SER A 51 -2.47 -4.72 -9.82
CA SER A 51 -2.96 -3.52 -9.14
C SER A 51 -1.90 -2.89 -8.24
N ALA A 52 -1.14 -3.69 -7.48
CA ALA A 52 -0.03 -3.17 -6.66
C ALA A 52 1.07 -2.52 -7.52
N VAL A 53 1.43 -3.14 -8.65
CA VAL A 53 2.42 -2.57 -9.57
C VAL A 53 1.89 -1.28 -10.21
N ALA A 54 0.64 -1.24 -10.63
CA ALA A 54 0.01 -0.06 -11.20
C ALA A 54 -0.05 1.10 -10.19
N LEU A 55 -0.49 0.84 -8.96
CA LEU A 55 -0.56 1.82 -7.89
C LEU A 55 0.83 2.39 -7.56
N TYR A 56 1.86 1.55 -7.50
CA TYR A 56 3.22 2.02 -7.25
C TYR A 56 3.78 2.86 -8.41
N LYS A 57 3.45 2.53 -9.66
CA LYS A 57 3.80 3.36 -10.82
C LYS A 57 3.10 4.71 -10.75
N GLN A 58 1.81 4.73 -10.41
CA GLN A 58 1.04 5.96 -10.24
C GLN A 58 1.64 6.83 -9.13
N TYR A 59 1.96 6.25 -7.97
CA TYR A 59 2.63 6.97 -6.89
C TYR A 59 3.93 7.62 -7.37
N LYS A 60 4.78 6.91 -8.11
CA LYS A 60 6.04 7.46 -8.63
C LYS A 60 5.86 8.58 -9.65
N MET A 61 4.72 8.66 -10.34
CA MET A 61 4.43 9.76 -11.25
C MET A 61 4.10 11.06 -10.48
N PHE A 62 3.39 10.96 -9.35
CA PHE A 62 2.97 12.12 -8.56
C PHE A 62 3.94 12.50 -7.42
N ALA A 63 4.78 11.57 -6.95
CA ALA A 63 5.72 11.82 -5.86
C ALA A 63 6.89 12.76 -6.22
N VAL A 64 7.14 13.00 -7.50
CA VAL A 64 8.20 13.93 -7.96
C VAL A 64 7.75 15.38 -7.86
N GLU A 65 6.46 15.67 -8.01
CA GLU A 65 5.94 17.05 -7.97
C GLU A 65 5.96 17.68 -6.56
N THR A 66 6.09 16.88 -5.50
CA THR A 66 6.08 17.37 -4.12
C THR A 66 7.47 17.74 -3.57
N SER A 67 8.56 17.46 -4.29
CA SER A 67 9.93 17.78 -3.84
C SER A 67 10.51 19.08 -4.42
N GLU A 68 9.79 19.76 -5.32
CA GLU A 68 10.25 21.01 -5.97
C GLU A 68 9.55 22.27 -5.44
N ALA A 69 8.79 22.16 -4.35
CA ALA A 69 8.13 23.28 -3.68
C ALA A 69 8.80 23.59 -2.32
N VAL A 70 10.10 23.93 -2.32
CA VAL A 70 10.79 24.63 -1.22
C VAL A 70 11.82 25.60 -1.77
#